data_AF-A0A1I5TYU0-F1
#
_entry.id   AF-A0A1I5TYU0-F1
#
_cell.length_a   1.000
_cell.length_b   1.000
_cell.length_c   1.000
_cell.angle_alpha   90.00
_cell.angle_beta   90.00
_cell.angle_gamma   90.00
#
_symmetry.space_group_name_H-M   'P 1'
#
loop_
_entity.id
_entity.type
_entity.pdbx_description
1 polymer ?
#
loop_
_entity_poly.entity_id
_entity_poly.type
_entity_poly.pdbx_seq_one_letter_code
_entity_poly.pdbx_strand_id
1 'polypeptide(L)'
;MYKKGDKVIILDYNGKPAIPKVVAEIEDVYGEDRVRLHLPDNACCLEFTDRFEKIDDDTYDEILHAVQEREKEMPVDLQLDIRKFASKHPRRRKDEIIKMFNQDKRYVSILNAYMGRVMMYGKENINERFLFEYKEALFGIVETRTFFHELDDSISIPELT
;
A
#
# COMPACT_ATOMS: atom_id res chain seq x y z
N MET A 1 -4.48 -33.93 -1.84
CA MET A 1 -5.43 -33.58 -0.76
C MET A 1 -4.75 -32.59 0.15
N TYR A 2 -5.41 -31.47 0.45
CA TYR A 2 -4.84 -30.39 1.26
C TYR A 2 -4.86 -30.73 2.75
N LYS A 3 -3.92 -30.17 3.52
CA LYS A 3 -3.89 -30.27 4.99
C LYS A 3 -3.64 -28.90 5.61
N LYS A 4 -3.97 -28.78 6.90
CA LYS A 4 -3.60 -27.62 7.71
C LYS A 4 -2.09 -27.34 7.61
N GLY A 5 -1.74 -26.08 7.41
CA GLY A 5 -0.37 -25.59 7.24
C GLY A 5 0.15 -25.64 5.80
N ASP A 6 -0.60 -26.21 4.84
CA ASP A 6 -0.20 -26.14 3.44
C ASP A 6 -0.23 -24.68 2.95
N LYS A 7 0.84 -24.27 2.28
CA LYS A 7 0.94 -22.96 1.61
C LYS A 7 0.33 -23.03 0.23
N VAL A 8 -0.44 -22.01 -0.12
CA VAL A 8 -1.14 -21.94 -1.39
C VAL A 8 -1.03 -20.56 -2.01
N ILE A 9 -1.20 -20.51 -3.34
CA ILE A 9 -1.38 -19.27 -4.10
C ILE A 9 -2.77 -19.26 -4.72
N ILE A 10 -3.43 -18.11 -4.66
CA ILE A 10 -4.80 -17.92 -5.15
C ILE A 10 -4.79 -17.80 -6.67
N LEU A 11 -5.74 -18.49 -7.31
CA LEU A 11 -5.94 -18.49 -8.75
C LEU A 11 -7.05 -17.52 -9.17
N ASP A 12 -6.94 -17.00 -10.39
CA ASP A 12 -7.98 -16.24 -11.08
C ASP A 12 -9.06 -17.17 -11.66
N TYR A 13 -10.07 -16.56 -12.31
CA TYR A 13 -11.14 -17.32 -12.96
C TYR A 13 -10.69 -18.20 -14.14
N ASN A 14 -9.46 -18.04 -14.62
CA ASN A 14 -8.86 -18.84 -15.69
C ASN A 14 -7.91 -19.93 -15.15
N GLY A 15 -7.81 -20.10 -13.83
CA GLY A 15 -6.91 -21.07 -13.19
C GLY A 15 -5.43 -20.67 -13.23
N LYS A 16 -5.11 -19.40 -13.43
CA LYS A 16 -3.74 -18.85 -13.33
C LYS A 16 -3.58 -18.13 -12.01
N PRO A 17 -2.37 -18.02 -11.44
CA PRO A 17 -2.13 -17.15 -10.30
C PRO A 17 -2.73 -15.75 -10.49
N ALA A 18 -3.47 -15.29 -9.49
CA ALA A 18 -4.02 -13.94 -9.50
C ALA A 18 -2.89 -12.91 -9.70
N ILE A 19 -3.21 -11.77 -10.31
CA ILE A 19 -2.29 -10.63 -10.44
C ILE A 19 -2.96 -9.44 -9.73
N PRO A 20 -2.37 -8.92 -8.62
CA PRO A 20 -1.13 -9.38 -7.99
C PRO A 20 -1.25 -10.80 -7.40
N LYS A 21 -0.12 -11.52 -7.33
CA LYS A 21 -0.05 -12.84 -6.70
C LYS A 21 -0.44 -12.70 -5.22
N VAL A 22 -1.36 -13.53 -4.77
CA VAL A 22 -1.80 -13.59 -3.37
C VAL A 22 -1.54 -14.99 -2.85
N VAL A 23 -0.84 -15.09 -1.73
CA VAL A 23 -0.57 -16.35 -1.03
C VAL A 23 -1.36 -16.45 0.25
N ALA A 24 -1.63 -17.68 0.70
CA ALA A 24 -2.32 -17.96 1.95
C ALA A 24 -1.82 -19.27 2.56
N GLU A 25 -2.13 -19.48 3.84
CA GLU A 25 -1.93 -20.76 4.53
C GLU A 25 -3.29 -21.42 4.80
N ILE A 26 -3.37 -22.75 4.66
CA ILE A 26 -4.58 -23.48 5.04
C ILE A 26 -4.68 -23.58 6.55
N GLU A 27 -5.65 -22.88 7.14
CA GLU A 27 -5.94 -22.88 8.56
C GLU A 27 -6.72 -24.14 8.98
N ASP A 28 -7.68 -24.56 8.16
CA ASP A 28 -8.58 -25.69 8.44
C ASP A 28 -9.16 -26.29 7.14
N VAL A 29 -9.56 -27.56 7.17
CA VAL A 29 -10.09 -28.30 6.01
C VAL A 29 -11.52 -28.74 6.28
N TYR A 30 -12.45 -28.36 5.40
CA TYR A 30 -13.88 -28.63 5.54
C TYR A 30 -14.35 -29.57 4.43
N GLY A 31 -14.33 -30.86 4.72
CA GLY A 31 -14.73 -31.88 3.75
C GLY A 31 -13.70 -32.04 2.62
N GLU A 32 -14.18 -32.36 1.42
CA GLU A 32 -13.31 -32.68 0.27
C GLU A 32 -13.04 -31.47 -0.63
N ASP A 33 -13.95 -30.49 -0.65
CA ASP A 33 -13.96 -29.40 -1.65
C ASP A 33 -13.68 -28.02 -1.07
N ARG A 34 -13.61 -27.86 0.26
CA ARG A 34 -13.46 -26.55 0.90
C ARG A 34 -12.37 -26.53 1.96
N VAL A 35 -11.73 -25.38 2.06
CA VAL A 35 -10.75 -25.08 3.12
C VAL A 35 -10.98 -23.68 3.64
N ARG A 36 -10.47 -23.42 4.84
CA ARG A 36 -10.31 -22.06 5.36
C ARG A 36 -8.88 -21.64 5.18
N LEU A 37 -8.70 -20.51 4.52
CA LEU A 37 -7.42 -19.87 4.26
C LEU A 37 -7.20 -18.77 5.29
N HIS A 38 -5.97 -18.70 5.81
CA HIS A 38 -5.44 -17.59 6.59
C HIS A 38 -4.57 -16.74 5.66
N LEU A 39 -5.00 -15.50 5.45
CA LEU A 39 -4.34 -14.54 4.58
C LEU A 39 -3.25 -13.77 5.36
N PRO A 40 -2.22 -13.24 4.68
CA PRO A 40 -1.13 -12.49 5.31
C PRO A 40 -1.55 -11.25 6.11
N ASP A 41 -2.68 -10.64 5.75
CA ASP A 41 -3.28 -9.50 6.43
C ASP A 41 -4.08 -9.88 7.69
N ASN A 42 -3.98 -11.14 8.13
CA ASN A 42 -4.77 -11.77 9.19
C ASN A 42 -6.27 -11.89 8.89
N ALA A 43 -6.71 -11.70 7.65
CA ALA A 43 -8.05 -12.10 7.25
C ALA A 43 -8.17 -13.62 7.13
N CYS A 44 -9.40 -14.10 7.15
CA CYS A 44 -9.71 -15.51 6.90
C CYS A 44 -10.81 -15.61 5.84
N CYS A 45 -10.69 -16.52 4.89
CA CYS A 45 -11.74 -16.81 3.92
C CYS A 45 -11.98 -18.31 3.78
N LEU A 46 -13.23 -18.67 3.47
CA LEU A 46 -13.59 -20.04 3.10
C LEU A 46 -13.54 -20.12 1.58
N GLU A 47 -12.79 -21.09 1.03
CA GLU A 47 -12.55 -21.16 -0.40
C GLU A 47 -12.58 -22.61 -0.92
N PHE A 48 -12.93 -22.77 -2.20
CA PHE A 48 -12.96 -24.06 -2.86
C PHE A 48 -11.57 -24.52 -3.30
N THR A 49 -11.30 -25.83 -3.22
CA THR A 49 -9.98 -26.42 -3.51
C THR A 49 -9.50 -26.27 -4.95
N ASP A 50 -10.37 -25.83 -5.86
CA ASP A 50 -10.07 -25.53 -7.27
C ASP A 50 -9.69 -24.06 -7.52
N ARG A 51 -9.73 -23.20 -6.49
CA ARG A 51 -9.41 -21.76 -6.57
C ARG A 51 -8.01 -21.39 -6.11
N PHE A 52 -7.20 -22.37 -5.75
CA PHE A 52 -5.83 -22.17 -5.32
C PHE A 52 -4.98 -23.39 -5.68
N GLU A 53 -3.68 -23.18 -5.81
CA GLU A 53 -2.70 -24.25 -6.00
C GLU A 53 -1.71 -24.28 -4.83
N LYS A 54 -1.24 -25.48 -4.50
CA LYS A 54 -0.21 -25.66 -3.48
C LYS A 54 1.13 -25.16 -3.98
N ILE A 55 1.85 -24.45 -3.11
CA ILE A 55 3.22 -23.98 -3.34
C ILE A 55 4.13 -24.47 -2.21
N ASP A 56 5.45 -24.39 -2.43
CA ASP A 56 6.44 -24.62 -1.38
C ASP A 56 6.65 -23.37 -0.52
N ASP A 57 7.33 -23.57 0.62
CA ASP A 57 7.60 -22.49 1.59
C ASP A 57 8.49 -21.40 0.99
N ASP A 58 9.48 -21.78 0.16
CA ASP A 58 10.38 -20.82 -0.51
C ASP A 58 9.60 -19.88 -1.44
N THR A 59 8.69 -20.42 -2.26
CA THR A 59 7.81 -19.64 -3.16
C THR A 59 6.83 -18.79 -2.36
N TYR A 60 6.32 -19.31 -1.24
CA TYR A 60 5.42 -18.59 -0.36
C TYR A 60 6.10 -17.35 0.22
N ASP A 61 7.31 -17.51 0.78
CA ASP A 61 8.09 -16.42 1.37
C ASP A 61 8.53 -15.41 0.31
N GLU A 62 8.96 -15.86 -0.88
CA GLU A 62 9.31 -14.96 -1.99
C GLU A 62 8.13 -14.06 -2.36
N ILE A 63 6.93 -14.63 -2.53
CA ILE A 63 5.74 -13.87 -2.92
C ILE A 63 5.26 -12.99 -1.77
N LEU A 64 5.26 -13.49 -0.54
CA LEU A 64 4.87 -12.74 0.65
C LEU A 64 5.75 -11.50 0.85
N HIS A 65 7.06 -11.65 0.78
CA HIS A 65 7.99 -10.53 0.88
C HIS A 65 7.90 -9.59 -0.32
N ALA A 66 7.68 -10.12 -1.53
CA ALA A 66 7.41 -9.28 -2.70
C ALA A 66 6.10 -8.48 -2.61
N VAL A 67 5.15 -8.89 -1.74
CA VAL A 67 3.95 -8.11 -1.40
C VAL A 67 4.30 -7.06 -0.34
N GLN A 68 5.02 -7.44 0.73
CA GLN A 68 5.46 -6.50 1.78
C GLN A 68 6.37 -5.39 1.26
N GLU A 69 7.26 -5.67 0.30
CA GLU A 69 8.07 -4.65 -0.38
C GLU A 69 7.22 -3.65 -1.18
N ARG A 70 6.00 -4.03 -1.60
CA ARG A 70 5.03 -3.10 -2.22
C ARG A 70 4.31 -2.26 -1.18
N GLU A 71 4.21 -2.74 0.05
CA GLU A 71 3.63 -2.04 1.21
C GLU A 71 4.66 -1.12 1.88
N LYS A 72 5.37 -0.27 1.11
CA LYS A 72 6.05 0.88 1.73
C LYS A 72 4.98 1.70 2.46
N GLU A 73 5.21 2.03 3.74
CA GLU A 73 4.32 2.88 4.52
C GLU A 73 4.11 4.20 3.77
N MET A 74 2.88 4.42 3.31
CA MET A 74 2.56 5.60 2.55
C MET A 74 2.41 6.80 3.47
N PRO A 75 2.86 7.98 3.02
CA PRO A 75 2.60 9.19 3.75
C PRO A 75 1.08 9.42 3.83
N VAL A 76 0.55 9.38 5.04
CA VAL A 76 -0.84 9.72 5.33
C VAL A 76 -1.02 11.24 5.39
N ASP A 77 -2.25 11.70 5.19
CA ASP A 77 -2.60 13.12 5.33
C ASP A 77 -2.11 13.68 6.68
N LEU A 78 -1.52 14.89 6.64
CA LEU A 78 -1.20 15.64 7.85
C LEU A 78 -2.45 15.81 8.71
N GLN A 79 -2.46 15.20 9.89
CA GLN A 79 -3.52 15.33 10.89
C GLN A 79 -3.39 16.65 11.67
N LEU A 80 -3.31 17.76 10.95
CA LEU A 80 -3.17 19.11 11.50
C LEU A 80 -4.46 19.91 11.32
N ASP A 81 -4.91 20.56 12.38
CA ASP A 81 -5.81 21.70 12.24
C ASP A 81 -5.01 22.87 11.65
N ILE A 82 -5.00 22.96 10.31
CA ILE A 82 -4.18 23.93 9.58
C ILE A 82 -4.48 25.38 9.95
N ARG A 83 -5.72 25.70 10.33
CA ARG A 83 -6.09 27.08 10.70
C ARG A 83 -5.50 27.45 12.06
N LYS A 84 -5.58 26.52 13.02
CA LYS A 84 -5.00 26.67 14.36
C LYS A 84 -3.47 26.60 14.33
N PHE A 85 -2.91 25.76 13.47
CA PHE A 85 -1.47 25.68 13.27
C PHE A 85 -0.94 27.00 12.69
N ALA A 86 -1.51 27.46 11.58
CA ALA A 86 -1.03 28.65 10.90
C ALA A 86 -1.27 29.95 11.69
N SER A 87 -2.22 30.00 12.63
CA SER A 87 -2.42 31.17 13.50
C SER A 87 -1.33 31.35 14.58
N LYS A 88 -0.54 30.31 14.86
CA LYS A 88 0.62 30.40 15.77
C LYS A 88 1.82 31.10 15.13
N HIS A 89 1.78 31.34 13.81
CA HIS A 89 2.90 31.92 13.06
C HIS A 89 2.56 33.31 12.49
N PRO A 90 3.57 34.14 12.21
CA PRO A 90 3.38 35.46 11.60
C PRO A 90 2.61 35.39 10.28
N ARG A 91 1.86 36.46 9.94
CA ARG A 91 0.93 36.48 8.79
C ARG A 91 1.55 36.03 7.46
N ARG A 92 2.81 36.39 7.17
CA ARG A 92 3.51 35.95 5.94
C ARG A 92 3.74 34.44 5.88
N ARG A 93 4.04 33.81 7.03
CA ARG A 93 4.18 32.35 7.17
C ARG A 93 2.82 31.64 7.10
N LYS A 94 1.72 32.31 7.46
CA LYS A 94 0.37 31.72 7.43
C LYS A 94 -0.06 31.29 6.01
N ASP A 95 0.15 32.17 5.02
CA ASP A 95 -0.23 31.88 3.63
C ASP A 95 0.65 30.77 3.04
N GLU A 96 1.95 30.78 3.38
CA GLU A 96 2.91 29.74 3.01
C GLU A 96 2.54 28.38 3.60
N ILE A 97 2.20 28.32 4.89
CA ILE A 97 1.73 27.12 5.59
C ILE A 97 0.48 26.53 4.90
N ILE A 98 -0.50 27.35 4.56
CA ILE A 98 -1.72 26.89 3.88
C ILE A 98 -1.39 26.37 2.48
N LYS A 99 -0.49 27.04 1.76
CA LYS A 99 -0.04 26.60 0.43
C LYS A 99 0.67 25.25 0.52
N MET A 100 1.63 25.10 1.43
CA MET A 100 2.38 23.86 1.64
C MET A 100 1.47 22.71 2.07
N PHE A 101 0.49 22.97 2.94
CA PHE A 101 -0.49 21.97 3.34
C PHE A 101 -1.34 21.45 2.17
N ASN A 102 -1.76 22.35 1.28
CA ASN A 102 -2.52 21.95 0.09
C ASN A 102 -1.65 21.17 -0.92
N GLN A 103 -0.37 21.52 -1.03
CA GLN A 103 0.59 20.78 -1.85
C GLN A 103 0.83 19.37 -1.28
N ASP A 104 1.06 19.25 0.03
CA ASP A 104 1.20 17.98 0.75
C ASP A 104 0.01 17.05 0.46
N LYS A 105 -1.22 17.53 0.66
CA LYS A 105 -2.45 16.78 0.35
C LYS A 105 -2.52 16.31 -1.10
N ARG A 106 -2.13 17.16 -2.04
CA ARG A 106 -2.09 16.79 -3.46
C ARG A 106 -1.10 15.66 -3.70
N TYR A 107 0.09 15.73 -3.10
CA TYR A 107 1.10 14.69 -3.24
C TYR A 107 0.64 13.38 -2.61
N VAL A 108 0.10 13.39 -1.39
CA VAL A 108 -0.51 12.20 -0.74
C VAL A 108 -1.56 11.57 -1.67
N SER A 109 -2.46 12.38 -2.26
CA SER A 109 -3.47 11.89 -3.19
C SER A 109 -2.88 11.24 -4.44
N ILE A 110 -1.79 11.78 -5.01
CA ILE A 110 -1.12 11.21 -6.20
C ILE A 110 -0.46 9.87 -5.83
N LEU A 111 0.24 9.83 -4.69
CA LEU A 111 0.90 8.63 -4.20
C LEU A 111 -0.12 7.51 -3.97
N ASN A 112 -1.24 7.79 -3.28
CA ASN A 112 -2.31 6.82 -3.07
C ASN A 112 -2.97 6.36 -4.38
N ALA A 113 -3.17 7.28 -5.32
CA ALA A 113 -3.69 6.93 -6.64
C ALA A 113 -2.73 6.04 -7.44
N TYR A 114 -1.42 6.23 -7.31
CA TYR A 114 -0.42 5.36 -7.92
C TYR A 114 -0.53 3.93 -7.38
N MET A 115 -0.58 3.76 -6.07
CA MET A 115 -0.78 2.44 -5.47
C MET A 115 -2.07 1.77 -5.94
N GLY A 116 -3.20 2.50 -5.92
CA GLY A 116 -4.48 1.97 -6.39
C GLY A 116 -4.39 1.49 -7.84
N ARG A 117 -3.73 2.26 -8.71
CA ARG A 117 -3.54 1.87 -10.12
C ARG A 117 -2.59 0.68 -10.27
N VAL A 118 -1.51 0.61 -9.51
CA VAL A 118 -0.59 -0.54 -9.55
C VAL A 118 -1.30 -1.81 -9.09
N MET A 119 -2.11 -1.73 -8.04
CA MET A 119 -2.91 -2.87 -7.57
C MET A 119 -3.95 -3.33 -8.59
N MET A 120 -4.61 -2.40 -9.30
CA MET A 120 -5.66 -2.73 -10.26
C MET A 120 -5.14 -3.16 -11.63
N TYR A 121 -4.05 -2.54 -12.11
CA TYR A 121 -3.63 -2.63 -13.50
C TYR A 121 -2.20 -3.13 -13.68
N GLY A 122 -1.39 -3.27 -12.64
CA GLY A 122 0.04 -3.57 -12.76
C GLY A 122 0.87 -2.32 -13.10
N LYS A 123 2.16 -2.35 -12.74
CA LYS A 123 3.07 -1.20 -12.85
C LYS A 123 3.40 -0.84 -14.30
N GLU A 124 3.48 -1.85 -15.15
CA GLU A 124 3.77 -1.78 -16.58
C GLU A 124 2.66 -1.08 -17.38
N ASN A 125 1.44 -1.01 -16.84
CA ASN A 125 0.29 -0.40 -17.49
C ASN A 125 0.03 1.06 -17.05
N ILE A 126 0.94 1.64 -16.25
CA ILE A 126 0.85 3.03 -15.82
C ILE A 126 1.43 3.94 -16.91
N ASN A 127 0.65 4.93 -17.35
CA ASN A 127 1.12 5.85 -18.38
C ASN A 127 2.30 6.72 -17.91
N GLU A 128 3.17 7.11 -18.85
CA GLU A 128 4.39 7.86 -18.57
C GLU A 128 4.13 9.20 -17.88
N ARG A 129 3.06 9.89 -18.27
CA ARG A 129 2.68 11.17 -17.66
C ARG A 129 2.40 11.03 -16.16
N PHE A 130 1.65 10.01 -15.78
CA PHE A 130 1.32 9.75 -14.39
C PHE A 130 2.54 9.25 -13.61
N LEU A 131 3.45 8.49 -14.24
CA LEU A 131 4.73 8.14 -13.63
C LEU A 131 5.61 9.37 -13.33
N PHE A 132 5.57 10.39 -14.19
CA PHE A 132 6.24 11.66 -13.94
C PHE A 132 5.61 12.38 -12.73
N GLU A 133 4.27 12.52 -12.72
CA GLU A 133 3.54 13.13 -11.59
C GLU A 133 3.79 12.39 -10.26
N TYR A 134 3.87 11.06 -10.30
CA TYR A 134 4.21 10.23 -9.15
C TYR A 134 5.63 10.50 -8.63
N LYS A 135 6.62 10.57 -9.53
CA LYS A 135 8.01 10.89 -9.15
C LYS A 135 8.09 12.30 -8.55
N GLU A 136 7.43 13.29 -9.14
CA GLU A 136 7.35 14.63 -8.56
C GLU A 136 6.72 14.61 -7.16
N ALA A 137 5.67 13.79 -6.96
CA ALA A 137 5.03 13.67 -5.66
C ALA A 137 5.94 13.04 -4.59
N LEU A 138 6.80 12.08 -4.94
CA LEU A 138 7.78 11.49 -4.02
C LEU A 138 8.77 12.54 -3.48
N PHE A 139 9.24 13.45 -4.34
CA PHE A 139 10.11 14.54 -3.89
C PHE A 139 9.34 15.63 -3.15
N GLY A 140 8.18 16.02 -3.67
CA GLY A 140 7.36 17.09 -3.11
C GLY A 140 6.81 16.78 -1.73
N ILE A 141 6.50 15.52 -1.42
CA ILE A 141 6.06 15.13 -0.08
C ILE A 141 7.19 15.26 0.95
N VAL A 142 8.44 14.89 0.59
CA VAL A 142 9.60 15.07 1.48
C VAL A 142 9.84 16.56 1.72
N GLU A 143 9.78 17.39 0.68
CA GLU A 143 9.94 18.84 0.79
C GLU A 143 8.88 19.47 1.70
N THR A 144 7.60 19.17 1.46
CA THR A 144 6.50 19.71 2.27
C THR A 144 6.55 19.21 3.71
N ARG A 145 6.91 17.94 3.96
CA ARG A 145 7.07 17.40 5.32
C ARG A 145 8.26 17.99 6.04
N THR A 146 9.36 18.25 5.35
CA THR A 146 10.53 18.95 5.92
C THR A 146 10.13 20.36 6.36
N PHE A 147 9.39 21.10 5.53
CA PHE A 147 8.86 22.42 5.88
C PHE A 147 8.02 22.39 7.16
N PHE A 148 7.14 21.39 7.31
CA PHE A 148 6.33 21.26 8.52
C PHE A 148 7.15 20.80 9.73
N HIS A 149 8.11 19.91 9.55
CA HIS A 149 9.02 19.45 10.60
C HIS A 149 9.85 20.60 11.19
N GLU A 150 10.30 21.55 10.35
CA GLU A 150 11.01 22.74 10.81
C GLU A 150 10.13 23.67 11.69
N LEU A 151 8.81 23.59 11.55
CA LEU A 151 7.85 24.35 12.34
C LEU A 151 7.35 23.59 13.58
N ASP A 152 7.35 22.26 13.52
CA ASP A 152 6.93 21.33 14.57
C ASP A 152 7.66 19.99 14.36
N ASP A 153 8.66 19.73 15.20
CA ASP A 153 9.58 18.58 15.11
C ASP A 153 8.89 17.24 15.37
N SER A 154 7.65 17.24 15.90
CA SER A 154 6.84 16.04 16.05
C SER A 154 6.29 15.50 14.73
N ILE A 155 6.34 16.28 13.65
CA ILE A 155 5.88 15.87 12.32
C ILE A 155 6.99 15.07 11.64
N SER A 156 6.73 13.78 11.36
CA SER A 156 7.72 12.91 10.71
C SER A 156 7.91 13.25 9.23
N ILE A 157 9.16 13.07 8.77
CA ILE A 157 9.53 13.14 7.37
C ILE A 157 9.51 11.69 6.83
N PRO A 158 8.74 11.39 5.77
CA PRO A 158 8.62 10.03 5.26
C PRO A 158 9.89 9.61 4.51
N GLU A 159 10.34 8.38 4.76
CA GLU A 159 11.48 7.76 4.06
C GLU A 159 10.99 7.04 2.80
N LEU A 160 10.99 7.75 1.66
CA LEU A 160 10.42 7.25 0.40
C LEU A 160 11.47 6.86 -0.65
N THR A 161 12.75 7.14 -0.38
CA THR A 161 13.91 6.69 -1.17
C THR A 161 14.20 5.22 -0.89
#